data_AF-A0AAV6UEW4-F1
#
_entry.id   AF-A0AAV6UEW4-F1
#
_cell.length_a   1.000
_cell.length_b   1.000
_cell.length_c   1.000
_cell.angle_alpha   90.00
_cell.angle_beta   90.00
_cell.angle_gamma   90.00
#
_symmetry.space_group_name_H-M   'P 1'
#
loop_
_entity.id
_entity.type
_entity.pdbx_description
1 polymer ?
#
loop_
_entity_poly.entity_id
_entity_poly.type
_entity_poly.pdbx_seq_one_letter_code
_entity_poly.pdbx_strand_id
1 'polypeptide(L)'
;MADVNGVLLWYQCFKKMFFVVSVLLVSVNQASSLICYCSSGHCPNGQQNGSCFARPHSQCFSAVEQVYNEQTDLLEEERTHGCLPPEESGLMQCKGHLVPHQIPKSIACCANGDWCNRHLMPTPVVRTTTANPLYEGELVPYSGFLNIVFFWVAFIVVSLILVSVLICMYIRYKVNQKQCRRSYMDVEKKLILGGDAAKGLMERSTETSGSGSGCAVLVQRTIGKEVELVESIGRGRFGEVWKACLRDEWVAAKIFFTSEEASWARETEIYKTVLLRHENILGFVASDIRGNGSYTQMLLITDYHQLGSLHDYLKVSMLDSLAMVRLAHSAACGLSHLHAEVSGKQGKPAIAHRDIKSRNILVKKDGTCAIADFGLAVKYQSWSNELDLGMNTRVGTRRYMPPEILDETIDTSQFEGFKRADMYSFALVLWEIARRCIVGGITEEYQLPFYNCIPSNPSFEDMKKVVCVDQMRPAIPLHWSKCEYMQIMAKVMQESWKQNSGARLLALRVKKTLSSLENQIRQNEMRDDDKSLKIVV
;
A
#
# COMPACT_ATOMS: atom_id res chain seq x y z
N MET A 1 -39.06 11.16 20.70
CA MET A 1 -39.81 9.90 20.85
C MET A 1 -40.51 9.55 19.54
N ALA A 2 -39.77 9.49 18.43
CA ALA A 2 -40.28 9.02 17.15
C ALA A 2 -39.19 8.16 16.49
N ASP A 3 -39.58 6.93 16.18
CA ASP A 3 -39.00 6.02 15.21
C ASP A 3 -37.70 5.25 15.51
N VAL A 4 -37.59 4.69 16.72
CA VAL A 4 -36.65 3.58 17.00
C VAL A 4 -37.26 2.21 16.60
N ASN A 5 -38.60 2.14 16.48
CA ASN A 5 -39.31 0.90 16.20
C ASN A 5 -39.27 0.48 14.72
N GLY A 6 -39.21 1.42 13.76
CA GLY A 6 -39.12 1.09 12.34
C GLY A 6 -37.79 0.43 11.94
N VAL A 7 -36.67 0.87 12.53
CA VAL A 7 -35.33 0.35 12.23
C VAL A 7 -35.14 -1.06 12.79
N LEU A 8 -35.70 -1.35 13.97
CA LEU A 8 -35.60 -2.68 14.58
C LEU A 8 -36.42 -3.73 13.81
N LEU A 9 -37.61 -3.35 13.33
CA LEU A 9 -38.45 -4.22 12.49
C LEU A 9 -37.77 -4.53 11.15
N TRP A 10 -37.13 -3.53 10.53
CA TRP A 10 -36.44 -3.71 9.25
C TRP A 10 -35.22 -4.61 9.39
N TYR A 11 -34.45 -4.47 10.48
CA TYR A 11 -33.31 -5.35 10.77
C TYR A 11 -33.73 -6.81 11.01
N GLN A 12 -34.85 -7.04 11.70
CA GLN A 12 -35.36 -8.40 11.91
C GLN A 12 -35.87 -9.04 10.62
N CYS A 13 -36.54 -8.28 9.75
CA CYS A 13 -36.96 -8.76 8.43
C CYS A 13 -35.76 -9.05 7.51
N PHE A 14 -34.74 -8.19 7.52
CA PHE A 14 -33.51 -8.40 6.75
C PHE A 14 -32.74 -9.64 7.22
N LYS A 15 -32.65 -9.86 8.54
CA LYS A 15 -31.97 -11.03 9.12
C LYS A 15 -32.69 -12.34 8.77
N LYS A 16 -34.04 -12.34 8.74
CA LYS A 16 -34.84 -13.50 8.31
C LYS A 16 -34.73 -13.77 6.81
N MET A 17 -34.77 -12.73 5.97
CA MET A 17 -34.55 -12.86 4.52
C MET A 17 -33.13 -13.36 4.20
N PHE A 18 -32.11 -12.83 4.87
CA PHE A 18 -30.73 -13.27 4.69
C PHE A 18 -30.53 -14.73 5.13
N PHE A 19 -31.15 -15.16 6.22
CA PHE A 19 -31.09 -16.55 6.67
C PHE A 19 -31.77 -17.50 5.68
N VAL A 20 -32.94 -17.14 5.14
CA VAL A 20 -33.65 -17.96 4.13
C VAL A 20 -32.85 -18.04 2.82
N VAL A 21 -32.28 -16.94 2.36
CA VAL A 21 -31.41 -16.91 1.16
C VAL A 21 -30.11 -17.68 1.41
N SER A 22 -29.55 -17.63 2.61
CA SER A 22 -28.35 -18.40 2.99
C SER A 22 -28.64 -19.90 3.03
N VAL A 23 -29.79 -20.32 3.56
CA VAL A 23 -30.21 -21.73 3.59
C VAL A 23 -30.53 -22.26 2.18
N LEU A 24 -31.06 -21.42 1.29
CA LEU A 24 -31.28 -21.74 -0.13
C LEU A 24 -29.98 -21.77 -0.96
N LEU A 25 -28.97 -20.97 -0.60
CA LEU A 25 -27.65 -20.99 -1.25
C LEU A 25 -26.74 -22.12 -0.73
N VAL A 26 -26.92 -22.56 0.51
CA VAL A 26 -26.16 -23.68 1.12
C VAL A 26 -26.66 -25.05 0.66
N SER A 27 -27.86 -25.14 0.07
CA SER A 27 -28.45 -26.41 -0.39
C SER A 27 -28.10 -26.83 -1.82
N VAL A 28 -27.16 -26.15 -2.50
CA VAL A 28 -26.80 -26.49 -3.90
C VAL A 28 -25.34 -26.94 -4.11
N ASN A 29 -24.50 -27.03 -3.07
CA ASN A 29 -23.12 -27.54 -3.24
C ASN A 29 -22.77 -28.65 -2.25
N GLN A 30 -23.39 -29.82 -2.41
CA GLN A 30 -22.81 -31.08 -1.96
C GLN A 30 -22.03 -31.68 -3.15
N ALA A 31 -20.72 -31.40 -3.21
CA ALA A 31 -19.83 -32.02 -4.18
C ALA A 31 -19.65 -33.50 -3.79
N SER A 32 -20.25 -34.41 -4.56
CA SER A 32 -20.25 -35.85 -4.25
C SER A 32 -18.93 -36.48 -4.69
N SER A 33 -18.27 -37.23 -3.79
CA SER A 33 -17.16 -38.12 -4.14
C SER A 33 -17.69 -39.34 -4.89
N LEU A 34 -16.96 -39.82 -5.92
CA LEU A 34 -17.40 -40.89 -6.81
C LEU A 34 -16.48 -42.11 -6.68
N ILE A 35 -17.02 -43.33 -6.72
CA ILE A 35 -16.24 -44.58 -6.80
C ILE A 35 -16.28 -45.08 -8.24
N CYS A 36 -15.14 -45.36 -8.88
CA CYS A 36 -15.09 -45.86 -10.26
C CYS A 36 -14.51 -47.27 -10.34
N TYR A 37 -14.89 -48.03 -11.37
CA TYR A 37 -14.24 -49.30 -11.71
C TYR A 37 -12.83 -49.04 -12.26
N CYS A 38 -11.83 -49.82 -11.85
CA CYS A 38 -10.50 -49.81 -12.44
C CYS A 38 -9.98 -51.23 -12.68
N SER A 39 -9.25 -51.43 -13.79
CA SER A 39 -8.71 -52.74 -14.19
C SER A 39 -7.29 -52.58 -14.74
N SER A 40 -6.44 -53.58 -14.48
CA SER A 40 -5.11 -53.80 -15.08
C SER A 40 -4.19 -52.56 -15.18
N GLY A 41 -3.28 -52.40 -14.22
CA GLY A 41 -2.18 -51.41 -14.29
C GLY A 41 -2.54 -49.95 -13.98
N HIS A 42 -3.81 -49.56 -14.13
CA HIS A 42 -4.26 -48.16 -13.96
C HIS A 42 -5.01 -47.86 -12.64
N CYS A 43 -5.08 -48.82 -11.72
CA CYS A 43 -5.54 -48.55 -10.36
C CYS A 43 -4.43 -47.83 -9.56
N PRO A 44 -4.67 -46.64 -8.98
CA PRO A 44 -3.69 -45.96 -8.14
C PRO A 44 -3.23 -46.88 -7.00
N ASN A 45 -1.91 -46.97 -6.78
CA ASN A 45 -1.28 -47.76 -5.72
C ASN A 45 -1.48 -49.29 -5.79
N GLY A 46 -1.87 -49.85 -6.95
CA GLY A 46 -1.95 -51.31 -7.15
C GLY A 46 -3.00 -52.01 -6.28
N GLN A 47 -4.07 -51.31 -5.89
CA GLN A 47 -5.12 -51.87 -5.04
C GLN A 47 -5.84 -53.06 -5.71
N GLN A 48 -5.96 -54.18 -4.99
CA GLN A 48 -6.54 -55.43 -5.50
C GLN A 48 -8.08 -55.42 -5.63
N ASN A 49 -8.78 -54.40 -5.13
CA ASN A 49 -10.25 -54.35 -5.13
C ASN A 49 -10.86 -53.88 -6.47
N GLY A 50 -10.05 -53.51 -7.47
CA GLY A 50 -10.54 -53.12 -8.80
C GLY A 50 -11.39 -51.84 -8.82
N SER A 51 -11.14 -50.92 -7.88
CA SER A 51 -11.86 -49.67 -7.74
C SER A 51 -10.96 -48.50 -7.39
N CYS A 52 -11.33 -47.28 -7.79
CA CYS A 52 -10.66 -46.06 -7.37
C CYS A 52 -11.67 -45.02 -6.84
N PHE A 53 -11.24 -44.21 -5.86
CA PHE A 53 -12.04 -43.14 -5.28
C PHE A 53 -11.66 -41.80 -5.90
N ALA A 54 -12.62 -41.17 -6.56
CA ALA A 54 -12.44 -39.92 -7.28
C ALA A 54 -12.79 -38.72 -6.37
N ARG A 55 -11.92 -37.69 -6.39
CA ARG A 55 -12.13 -36.44 -5.64
C ARG A 55 -13.37 -35.70 -6.15
N PRO A 56 -13.98 -34.79 -5.37
CA PRO A 56 -15.14 -34.05 -5.83
C PRO A 56 -14.87 -33.35 -7.17
N HIS A 57 -15.82 -33.43 -8.11
CA HIS A 57 -15.72 -32.99 -9.52
C HIS A 57 -14.87 -33.85 -10.48
N SER A 58 -14.40 -35.02 -10.04
CA SER A 58 -13.72 -35.99 -10.93
C SER A 58 -14.72 -36.82 -11.76
N GLN A 59 -14.23 -37.51 -12.80
CA GLN A 59 -15.03 -38.38 -13.67
C GLN A 59 -14.47 -39.82 -13.70
N CYS A 60 -15.33 -40.82 -13.93
CA CYS A 60 -14.87 -42.17 -14.26
C CYS A 60 -14.63 -42.29 -15.78
N PHE A 61 -13.63 -43.07 -16.21
CA PHE A 61 -13.37 -43.33 -17.63
C PHE A 61 -13.29 -44.82 -17.98
N SER A 62 -13.55 -45.14 -19.25
CA SER A 62 -13.21 -46.39 -19.94
C SER A 62 -12.53 -46.06 -21.26
N ALA A 63 -11.44 -46.75 -21.59
CA ALA A 63 -10.67 -46.55 -22.82
C ALA A 63 -10.35 -47.89 -23.50
N VAL A 64 -10.24 -47.85 -24.83
CA VAL A 64 -9.78 -48.96 -25.68
C VAL A 64 -8.64 -48.50 -26.56
N GLU A 65 -7.60 -49.33 -26.67
CA GLU A 65 -6.41 -49.11 -27.50
C GLU A 65 -6.04 -50.43 -28.19
N GLN A 66 -5.54 -50.37 -29.43
CA GLN A 66 -5.03 -51.55 -30.12
C GLN A 66 -3.55 -51.74 -29.81
N VAL A 67 -3.20 -52.86 -29.18
CA VAL A 67 -1.83 -53.18 -28.76
C VAL A 67 -1.34 -54.40 -29.52
N TYR A 68 -0.10 -54.36 -29.99
CA TYR A 68 0.52 -55.49 -30.67
C TYR A 68 0.93 -56.56 -29.66
N ASN A 69 0.43 -57.78 -29.81
CA ASN A 69 0.79 -58.89 -28.95
C ASN A 69 1.87 -59.75 -29.63
N GLU A 70 3.10 -59.67 -29.13
CA GLU A 70 4.28 -60.38 -29.67
C GLU A 70 4.15 -61.91 -29.63
N GLN A 71 3.24 -62.47 -28.81
CA GLN A 71 3.05 -63.93 -28.71
C GLN A 71 2.07 -64.47 -29.76
N THR A 72 1.10 -63.65 -30.16
CA THR A 72 0.09 -64.02 -31.16
C THR A 72 0.34 -63.39 -32.52
N ASP A 73 1.33 -62.48 -32.63
CA ASP A 73 1.72 -61.72 -33.81
C ASP A 73 0.56 -60.91 -34.42
N LEU A 74 -0.41 -60.52 -33.57
CA LEU A 74 -1.65 -59.83 -33.94
C LEU A 74 -1.85 -58.56 -33.11
N LEU A 75 -2.55 -57.58 -33.68
CA LEU A 75 -3.07 -56.42 -32.95
C LEU A 75 -4.35 -56.81 -32.20
N GLU A 76 -4.31 -56.76 -30.88
CA GLU A 76 -5.43 -57.07 -29.98
C GLU A 76 -5.94 -55.78 -29.30
N GLU A 77 -7.24 -55.74 -28.98
CA GLU A 77 -7.82 -54.60 -28.24
C GLU A 77 -7.59 -54.75 -26.74
N GLU A 78 -6.85 -53.82 -26.14
CA GLU A 78 -6.71 -53.71 -24.70
C GLU A 78 -7.64 -52.63 -24.14
N ARG A 79 -8.37 -52.95 -23.05
CA ARG A 79 -9.33 -52.05 -22.40
C ARG A 79 -8.90 -51.69 -20.99
N THR A 80 -8.95 -50.40 -20.69
CA THR A 80 -8.53 -49.83 -19.40
C THR A 80 -9.61 -48.97 -18.77
N HIS A 81 -9.68 -48.97 -17.45
CA HIS A 81 -10.70 -48.26 -16.67
C HIS A 81 -10.06 -47.54 -15.48
N GLY A 82 -10.59 -46.38 -15.09
CA GLY A 82 -10.10 -45.67 -13.91
C GLY A 82 -10.82 -44.35 -13.58
N CYS A 83 -10.19 -43.58 -12.69
CA CYS A 83 -10.65 -42.28 -12.20
C CYS A 83 -9.82 -41.18 -12.84
N LEU A 84 -10.46 -40.12 -13.33
CA LEU A 84 -9.80 -38.97 -13.94
C LEU A 84 -10.00 -37.72 -13.05
N PRO A 85 -8.95 -37.20 -12.40
CA PRO A 85 -9.02 -35.97 -11.61
C PRO A 85 -9.19 -34.72 -12.50
N PRO A 86 -9.81 -33.64 -12.01
CA PRO A 86 -10.02 -32.41 -12.80
C PRO A 86 -8.73 -31.63 -13.12
N GLU A 87 -7.64 -31.90 -12.40
CA GLU A 87 -6.38 -31.13 -12.45
C GLU A 87 -5.33 -31.72 -13.42
N GLU A 88 -5.55 -32.92 -13.97
CA GLU A 88 -4.61 -33.53 -14.92
C GLU A 88 -4.79 -32.95 -16.33
N SER A 89 -4.01 -31.92 -16.65
CA SER A 89 -3.95 -31.27 -17.97
C SER A 89 -3.04 -32.03 -18.97
N GLY A 90 -3.22 -33.35 -19.09
CA GLY A 90 -2.49 -34.22 -20.03
C GLY A 90 -3.35 -34.71 -21.21
N LEU A 91 -2.74 -35.38 -22.20
CA LEU A 91 -3.35 -35.91 -23.44
C LEU A 91 -4.52 -36.90 -23.25
N MET A 92 -4.92 -37.21 -22.01
CA MET A 92 -5.97 -38.15 -21.62
C MET A 92 -7.22 -37.41 -21.09
N GLN A 93 -7.70 -36.41 -21.81
CA GLN A 93 -9.02 -35.83 -21.51
C GLN A 93 -10.12 -36.76 -22.06
N CYS A 94 -11.33 -36.70 -21.51
CA CYS A 94 -12.55 -37.38 -22.02
C CYS A 94 -12.99 -36.96 -23.44
N LYS A 95 -12.11 -36.22 -24.12
CA LYS A 95 -12.14 -35.74 -25.50
C LYS A 95 -11.04 -36.42 -26.35
N GLY A 96 -10.38 -37.47 -25.85
CA GLY A 96 -9.25 -38.12 -26.52
C GLY A 96 -9.55 -38.66 -27.92
N HIS A 97 -10.83 -38.93 -28.23
CA HIS A 97 -11.31 -39.28 -29.56
C HIS A 97 -11.26 -38.10 -30.58
N LEU A 98 -11.02 -36.87 -30.13
CA LEU A 98 -10.91 -35.67 -30.96
C LEU A 98 -9.46 -35.36 -31.39
N VAL A 99 -8.47 -36.09 -30.87
CA VAL A 99 -7.05 -35.87 -31.16
C VAL A 99 -6.52 -37.07 -31.97
N PRO A 100 -5.83 -36.85 -33.10
CA PRO A 100 -5.25 -37.95 -33.87
C PRO A 100 -4.11 -38.62 -33.10
N HIS A 101 -4.21 -39.94 -32.89
CA HIS A 101 -3.19 -40.76 -32.25
C HIS A 101 -2.52 -41.67 -33.29
N GLN A 102 -1.23 -41.98 -33.12
CA GLN A 102 -0.51 -42.91 -34.01
C GLN A 102 -1.04 -44.35 -33.89
N ILE A 103 -1.58 -44.71 -32.72
CA ILE A 103 -2.26 -45.97 -32.45
C ILE A 103 -3.73 -45.64 -32.16
N PRO A 104 -4.73 -46.31 -32.77
CA PRO A 104 -6.13 -46.02 -32.56
C PRO A 104 -6.53 -46.17 -31.09
N LYS A 105 -6.94 -45.06 -30.46
CA LYS A 105 -7.37 -45.01 -29.06
C LYS A 105 -8.67 -44.24 -28.91
N SER A 106 -9.60 -44.78 -28.14
CA SER A 106 -10.91 -44.16 -27.87
C SER A 106 -11.22 -44.19 -26.37
N ILE A 107 -11.73 -43.08 -25.83
CA ILE A 107 -12.02 -42.91 -24.40
C ILE A 107 -13.42 -42.32 -24.20
N ALA A 108 -14.16 -42.87 -23.23
CA ALA A 108 -15.48 -42.42 -22.81
C ALA A 108 -15.51 -42.19 -21.29
N CYS A 109 -16.26 -41.19 -20.83
CA CYS A 109 -16.32 -40.82 -19.42
C CYS A 109 -17.74 -40.55 -18.93
N CYS A 110 -17.95 -40.67 -17.61
CA CYS A 110 -19.22 -40.46 -16.95
C CYS A 110 -19.05 -39.91 -15.52
N ALA A 111 -20.09 -39.26 -15.01
CA ALA A 111 -20.12 -38.71 -13.64
C ALA A 111 -21.49 -38.91 -12.94
N ASN A 112 -22.32 -39.81 -13.48
CA ASN A 112 -23.74 -39.89 -13.10
C ASN A 112 -24.00 -40.76 -11.85
N GLY A 113 -22.95 -41.30 -11.21
CA GLY A 113 -23.02 -42.15 -10.03
C GLY A 113 -21.85 -43.13 -9.94
N ASP A 114 -21.71 -43.80 -8.79
CA ASP A 114 -20.64 -44.78 -8.55
C ASP A 114 -20.68 -45.91 -9.59
N TRP A 115 -19.50 -46.35 -10.04
CA TRP A 115 -19.25 -47.42 -11.01
C TRP A 115 -19.86 -47.19 -12.40
N CYS A 116 -20.18 -45.94 -12.75
CA CYS A 116 -20.81 -45.62 -14.03
C CYS A 116 -19.99 -46.07 -15.26
N ASN A 117 -18.67 -46.20 -15.14
CA ASN A 117 -17.79 -46.60 -16.23
C ASN A 117 -17.75 -48.10 -16.50
N ARG A 118 -18.36 -48.95 -15.67
CA ARG A 118 -18.34 -50.41 -15.83
C ARG A 118 -19.01 -50.89 -17.11
N HIS A 119 -19.96 -50.11 -17.63
CA HIS A 119 -20.74 -50.45 -18.82
C HIS A 119 -20.40 -49.55 -20.02
N LEU A 120 -19.39 -48.67 -19.90
CA LEU A 120 -18.92 -47.88 -21.02
C LEU A 120 -18.06 -48.76 -21.92
N MET A 121 -18.45 -48.91 -23.18
CA MET A 121 -17.69 -49.65 -24.19
C MET A 121 -17.40 -48.75 -25.38
N PRO A 122 -16.35 -47.90 -25.31
CA PRO A 122 -15.92 -47.14 -26.48
C PRO A 122 -15.44 -48.11 -27.57
N THR A 123 -15.75 -47.78 -28.83
CA THR A 123 -15.25 -48.50 -30.00
C THR A 123 -14.00 -47.83 -30.54
N PRO A 124 -12.98 -48.58 -31.01
CA PRO A 124 -11.82 -47.99 -31.66
C PRO A 124 -12.24 -47.42 -33.01
N VAL A 125 -12.05 -46.12 -33.21
CA VAL A 125 -12.33 -45.45 -34.48
C VAL A 125 -11.00 -44.99 -35.07
N VAL A 126 -10.64 -45.54 -36.23
CA VAL A 126 -9.49 -45.07 -37.02
C VAL A 126 -9.94 -43.84 -37.81
N ARG A 127 -9.45 -42.64 -37.49
CA ARG A 127 -9.73 -41.45 -38.31
C ARG A 127 -8.56 -41.16 -39.24
N THR A 128 -8.75 -41.43 -40.53
CA THR A 128 -7.90 -40.93 -41.61
C THR A 128 -8.14 -39.44 -41.82
N THR A 129 -7.05 -38.69 -42.01
CA THR A 129 -7.03 -37.23 -42.10
C THR A 129 -7.77 -36.70 -43.32
N THR A 130 -9.02 -36.28 -43.18
CA THR A 130 -9.63 -35.25 -44.05
C THR A 130 -10.80 -34.59 -43.33
N ALA A 131 -10.83 -33.25 -43.34
CA ALA A 131 -11.98 -32.49 -42.86
C ALA A 131 -13.06 -32.44 -43.94
N ASN A 132 -14.32 -32.70 -43.59
CA ASN A 132 -15.46 -32.16 -44.33
C ASN A 132 -16.72 -32.01 -43.45
N PRO A 133 -17.65 -31.12 -43.86
CA PRO A 133 -18.63 -30.46 -43.02
C PRO A 133 -19.95 -31.24 -42.95
N LEU A 134 -20.88 -30.68 -42.17
CA LEU A 134 -22.29 -31.05 -42.01
C LEU A 134 -22.56 -32.09 -40.92
N TYR A 135 -23.01 -31.60 -39.77
CA TYR A 135 -24.04 -32.26 -38.98
C TYR A 135 -25.14 -31.25 -38.69
N GLU A 136 -26.22 -31.33 -39.47
CA GLU A 136 -27.53 -30.86 -39.07
C GLU A 136 -28.00 -31.74 -37.91
N GLY A 137 -28.32 -31.10 -36.78
CA GLY A 137 -28.95 -31.72 -35.63
C GLY A 137 -30.12 -30.85 -35.20
N GLU A 138 -31.31 -31.42 -35.29
CA GLU A 138 -32.62 -30.81 -35.06
C GLU A 138 -32.71 -30.07 -33.71
N LEU A 139 -33.06 -28.78 -33.78
CA LEU A 139 -33.45 -27.97 -32.62
C LEU A 139 -34.92 -28.21 -32.30
N VAL A 140 -35.18 -28.98 -31.24
CA VAL A 140 -36.49 -29.02 -30.56
C VAL A 140 -36.67 -27.68 -29.81
N PRO A 141 -37.77 -26.91 -30.00
CA PRO A 141 -37.91 -25.60 -29.39
C PRO A 141 -38.35 -25.73 -27.93
N TYR A 142 -37.38 -25.71 -27.01
CA TYR A 142 -37.65 -25.57 -25.57
C TYR A 142 -37.53 -24.09 -25.15
N SER A 143 -38.69 -23.49 -24.90
CA SER A 143 -38.98 -22.11 -24.46
C SER A 143 -37.81 -21.23 -23.95
N GLY A 144 -37.11 -20.54 -24.85
CA GLY A 144 -36.15 -19.48 -24.51
C GLY A 144 -36.77 -18.24 -23.86
N PHE A 145 -38.10 -18.05 -24.01
CA PHE A 145 -38.81 -16.90 -23.45
C PHE A 145 -38.73 -16.83 -21.93
N LEU A 146 -38.82 -17.97 -21.23
CA LEU A 146 -38.79 -18.00 -19.77
C LEU A 146 -37.42 -17.61 -19.21
N ASN A 147 -36.33 -18.09 -19.82
CA ASN A 147 -34.96 -17.74 -19.38
C ASN A 147 -34.64 -16.25 -19.61
N ILE A 148 -35.13 -15.68 -20.71
CA ILE A 148 -35.00 -14.25 -20.98
C ILE A 148 -35.77 -13.45 -19.92
N VAL A 149 -37.00 -13.85 -19.60
CA VAL A 149 -37.81 -13.20 -18.56
C VAL A 149 -37.12 -13.30 -17.18
N PHE A 150 -36.59 -14.47 -16.79
CA PHE A 150 -35.87 -14.63 -15.53
C PHE A 150 -34.60 -13.78 -15.47
N PHE A 151 -33.86 -13.66 -16.57
CA PHE A 151 -32.68 -12.81 -16.64
C PHE A 151 -33.03 -11.33 -16.44
N TRP A 152 -34.09 -10.84 -17.09
CA TRP A 152 -34.54 -9.46 -16.94
C TRP A 152 -35.10 -9.17 -15.54
N VAL A 153 -35.84 -10.10 -14.95
CA VAL A 153 -36.32 -9.98 -13.57
C VAL A 153 -35.14 -9.92 -12.59
N ALA A 154 -34.15 -10.80 -12.74
CA ALA A 154 -32.94 -10.78 -11.90
C ALA A 154 -32.15 -9.48 -12.07
N PHE A 155 -32.00 -8.99 -13.31
CA PHE A 155 -31.30 -7.75 -13.62
C PHE A 155 -31.98 -6.53 -12.97
N ILE A 156 -33.31 -6.46 -13.02
CA ILE A 156 -34.09 -5.40 -12.38
C ILE A 156 -33.93 -5.44 -10.86
N VAL A 157 -34.02 -6.63 -10.25
CA VAL A 157 -33.86 -6.78 -8.79
C VAL A 157 -32.46 -6.34 -8.34
N VAL A 158 -31.41 -6.75 -9.06
CA VAL A 158 -30.02 -6.36 -8.75
C VAL A 158 -29.83 -4.85 -8.91
N SER A 159 -30.40 -4.25 -9.96
CA SER A 159 -30.32 -2.81 -10.20
C SER A 159 -31.06 -2.01 -9.11
N LEU A 160 -32.23 -2.48 -8.65
CA LEU A 160 -32.94 -1.84 -7.53
C LEU A 160 -32.16 -1.93 -6.22
N ILE A 161 -31.51 -3.07 -5.95
CA ILE A 161 -30.62 -3.21 -4.78
C ILE A 161 -29.46 -2.23 -4.90
N LEU A 162 -28.80 -2.14 -6.05
CA LEU A 162 -27.68 -1.24 -6.28
C LEU A 162 -28.08 0.22 -6.07
N VAL A 163 -29.22 0.64 -6.64
CA VAL A 163 -29.78 1.99 -6.46
C VAL A 163 -30.10 2.26 -4.99
N SER A 164 -30.69 1.29 -4.27
CA SER A 164 -30.97 1.47 -2.84
C SER A 164 -29.70 1.64 -2.01
N VAL A 165 -28.62 0.91 -2.33
CA VAL A 165 -27.31 1.05 -1.69
C VAL A 165 -26.69 2.41 -1.99
N LEU A 166 -26.76 2.88 -3.24
CA LEU A 166 -26.28 4.19 -3.65
C LEU A 166 -27.07 5.33 -2.98
N ILE A 167 -28.39 5.21 -2.86
CA ILE A 167 -29.23 6.16 -2.13
C ILE A 167 -28.87 6.14 -0.64
N CYS A 168 -28.69 4.98 -0.02
CA CYS A 168 -28.25 4.87 1.37
C CYS A 168 -26.85 5.49 1.58
N MET A 169 -25.91 5.25 0.66
CA MET A 169 -24.59 5.87 0.68
C MET A 169 -24.68 7.38 0.50
N TYR A 170 -25.52 7.86 -0.41
CA TYR A 170 -25.75 9.30 -0.62
C TYR A 170 -26.41 9.97 0.58
N ILE A 171 -27.39 9.33 1.22
CA ILE A 171 -28.01 9.82 2.46
C ILE A 171 -26.98 9.83 3.58
N ARG A 172 -26.18 8.76 3.76
CA ARG A 172 -25.09 8.73 4.75
C ARG A 172 -24.05 9.82 4.48
N TYR A 173 -23.65 10.00 3.23
CA TYR A 173 -22.76 11.08 2.80
C TYR A 173 -23.35 12.46 3.14
N LYS A 174 -24.63 12.69 2.82
CA LYS A 174 -25.32 13.97 3.09
C LYS A 174 -25.56 14.24 4.58
N VAL A 175 -25.84 13.20 5.37
CA VAL A 175 -25.95 13.30 6.84
C VAL A 175 -24.58 13.60 7.46
N ASN A 176 -23.53 12.90 7.02
CA ASN A 176 -22.16 13.14 7.47
C ASN A 176 -21.67 14.55 7.06
N GLN A 177 -22.05 15.02 5.86
CA GLN A 177 -21.78 16.39 5.41
C GLN A 177 -22.52 17.43 6.27
N LYS A 178 -23.77 17.17 6.70
CA LYS A 178 -24.51 18.06 7.60
C LYS A 178 -23.92 18.07 9.03
N GLN A 179 -23.41 16.94 9.54
CA GLN A 179 -22.68 16.88 10.81
C GLN A 179 -21.34 17.63 10.73
N CYS A 180 -20.59 17.44 9.63
CA CYS A 180 -19.34 18.15 9.39
C CYS A 180 -19.56 19.66 9.22
N ARG A 181 -20.66 20.09 8.56
CA ARG A 181 -21.02 21.50 8.41
C ARG A 181 -21.50 22.13 9.73
N ARG A 182 -22.21 21.39 10.59
CA ARG A 182 -22.55 21.85 11.96
C ARG A 182 -21.30 21.99 12.84
N SER A 183 -20.39 21.03 12.76
CA SER A 183 -19.08 21.09 13.45
C SER A 183 -18.23 22.26 12.93
N TYR A 184 -18.19 22.48 11.61
CA TYR A 184 -17.49 23.61 10.98
C TYR A 184 -18.04 24.96 11.41
N MET A 185 -19.36 25.13 11.49
CA MET A 185 -19.98 26.39 11.97
C MET A 185 -19.74 26.63 13.48
N ASP A 186 -19.60 25.58 14.29
CA ASP A 186 -19.21 25.69 15.71
C ASP A 186 -17.72 25.99 15.89
N VAL A 187 -16.86 25.45 15.00
CA VAL A 187 -15.42 25.71 14.96
C VAL A 187 -15.12 27.12 14.45
N GLU A 188 -15.83 27.59 13.43
CA GLU A 188 -15.70 28.97 12.90
C GLU A 188 -16.20 30.01 13.92
N LYS A 189 -17.28 29.71 14.66
CA LYS A 189 -17.71 30.53 15.82
C LYS A 189 -16.69 30.54 16.96
N LYS A 190 -15.99 29.42 17.21
CA LYS A 190 -14.90 29.34 18.21
C LYS A 190 -13.60 30.03 17.76
N LEU A 191 -13.29 30.03 16.46
CA LEU A 191 -12.11 30.69 15.89
C LEU A 191 -12.25 32.22 15.83
N ILE A 192 -13.46 32.75 15.63
CA ILE A 192 -13.72 34.20 15.62
C ILE A 192 -13.66 34.81 17.05
N LEU A 193 -13.89 34.00 18.09
CA LEU A 193 -13.85 34.43 19.51
C LEU A 193 -12.60 34.00 20.30
N GLY A 194 -11.68 33.22 19.71
CA GLY A 194 -10.73 32.41 20.49
C GLY A 194 -9.25 32.55 20.13
N GLY A 195 -8.78 33.75 19.80
CA GLY A 195 -7.38 34.02 19.47
C GLY A 195 -6.34 33.67 20.55
N ASP A 196 -6.75 33.32 21.77
CA ASP A 196 -5.85 33.07 22.91
C ASP A 196 -5.74 31.60 23.35
N ALA A 197 -6.47 30.66 22.74
CA ALA A 197 -6.57 29.29 23.25
C ALA A 197 -5.33 28.40 23.02
N ALA A 198 -4.44 28.76 22.08
CA ALA A 198 -3.21 28.00 21.81
C ALA A 198 -2.09 28.24 22.85
N LYS A 199 -2.16 29.33 23.64
CA LYS A 199 -1.21 29.58 24.74
C LYS A 199 -1.53 28.78 26.01
N GLY A 200 -2.81 28.51 26.28
CA GLY A 200 -3.25 27.88 27.53
C GLY A 200 -2.93 26.39 27.68
N LEU A 201 -2.58 25.68 26.60
CA LEU A 201 -2.29 24.25 26.66
C LEU A 201 -0.85 23.91 27.09
N MET A 202 0.07 24.88 27.02
CA MET A 202 1.47 24.70 27.40
C MET A 202 1.78 25.18 28.83
N GLU A 203 0.97 26.07 29.40
CA GLU A 203 1.27 26.73 30.68
C GLU A 203 0.84 25.94 31.94
N ARG A 204 0.28 24.73 31.79
CA ARG A 204 -0.25 23.95 32.94
C ARG A 204 0.39 22.58 33.16
N SER A 205 1.46 22.26 32.42
CA SER A 205 2.13 20.95 32.49
C SER A 205 3.63 21.04 32.82
N THR A 206 4.17 22.22 33.12
CA THR A 206 5.54 22.39 33.61
C THR A 206 5.54 22.57 35.13
N GLU A 207 5.30 21.50 35.89
CA GLU A 207 5.72 21.40 37.30
C GLU A 207 5.51 19.96 37.80
N THR A 208 6.50 19.08 37.58
CA THR A 208 6.70 17.91 38.45
C THR A 208 8.18 17.54 38.48
N SER A 209 8.89 18.11 39.45
CA SER A 209 10.15 17.58 39.98
C SER A 209 10.09 17.58 41.50
N GLY A 210 10.20 16.40 42.10
CA GLY A 210 10.89 16.22 43.39
C GLY A 210 10.07 16.09 44.68
N SER A 211 10.35 14.97 45.36
CA SER A 211 10.37 14.75 46.82
C SER A 211 9.07 14.50 47.57
N GLY A 212 9.02 13.32 48.21
CA GLY A 212 7.89 12.83 48.98
C GLY A 212 7.69 13.55 50.32
N SER A 213 6.43 13.63 50.73
CA SER A 213 5.91 13.58 52.10
C SER A 213 4.38 13.75 52.05
N GLY A 214 3.62 12.68 52.30
CA GLY A 214 2.20 12.76 52.68
C GLY A 214 1.16 12.85 51.55
N CYS A 215 0.12 12.02 51.70
CA CYS A 215 -1.10 11.88 50.89
C CYS A 215 -0.94 11.29 49.48
N ALA A 216 -1.71 10.23 49.20
CA ALA A 216 -1.81 9.60 47.89
C ALA A 216 -2.27 10.65 46.86
N VAL A 217 -1.33 11.11 46.05
CA VAL A 217 -1.58 11.96 44.90
C VAL A 217 -2.45 11.15 43.95
N LEU A 218 -3.71 11.57 43.78
CA LEU A 218 -4.55 11.14 42.66
C LEU A 218 -3.68 11.29 41.40
N VAL A 219 -3.32 10.17 40.77
CA VAL A 219 -2.47 10.16 39.58
C VAL A 219 -3.14 11.06 38.54
N GLN A 220 -2.64 12.28 38.43
CA GLN A 220 -3.01 13.21 37.38
C GLN A 220 -2.88 12.43 36.07
N ARG A 221 -3.96 12.36 35.29
CA ARG A 221 -3.98 11.52 34.08
C ARG A 221 -2.83 11.95 33.19
N THR A 222 -1.86 11.06 32.99
CA THR A 222 -0.76 11.31 32.06
C THR A 222 -1.35 11.34 30.65
N ILE A 223 -0.72 12.07 29.73
CA ILE A 223 -1.22 12.22 28.35
C ILE A 223 -1.43 10.84 27.72
N GLY A 224 -0.52 9.89 27.97
CA GLY A 224 -0.63 8.51 27.52
C GLY A 224 -1.86 7.77 28.03
N LYS A 225 -2.42 8.10 29.22
CA LYS A 225 -3.69 7.51 29.69
C LYS A 225 -4.92 8.11 29.01
N GLU A 226 -4.81 9.34 28.50
CA GLU A 226 -5.90 10.03 27.79
C GLU A 226 -5.93 9.70 26.29
N VAL A 227 -4.84 9.15 25.73
CA VAL A 227 -4.78 8.74 24.32
C VAL A 227 -5.54 7.44 24.09
N GLU A 228 -6.61 7.53 23.31
CA GLU A 228 -7.41 6.40 22.86
C GLU A 228 -6.93 5.95 21.48
N LEU A 229 -6.37 4.73 21.39
CA LEU A 229 -5.93 4.15 20.13
C LEU A 229 -7.15 3.71 19.31
N VAL A 230 -7.23 4.12 18.04
CA VAL A 230 -8.39 3.84 17.18
C VAL A 230 -8.05 2.84 16.09
N GLU A 231 -7.00 3.11 15.31
CA GLU A 231 -6.65 2.30 14.14
C GLU A 231 -5.14 2.22 13.97
N SER A 232 -4.59 1.04 13.72
CA SER A 232 -3.18 0.88 13.35
C SER A 232 -2.99 1.34 11.90
N ILE A 233 -2.20 2.39 11.69
CA ILE A 233 -1.99 3.03 10.39
C ILE A 233 -0.63 2.71 9.77
N GLY A 234 0.28 2.11 10.54
CA GLY A 234 1.57 1.69 10.01
C GLY A 234 2.40 0.91 11.01
N ARG A 235 3.18 -0.05 10.50
CA ARG A 235 4.16 -0.79 11.29
C ARG A 235 5.55 -0.55 10.71
N GLY A 236 6.44 -0.02 11.54
CA GLY A 236 7.82 0.30 11.17
C GLY A 236 8.82 -0.59 11.88
N ARG A 237 10.11 -0.27 11.70
CA ARG A 237 11.22 -0.95 12.37
C ARG A 237 11.13 -0.82 13.89
N PHE A 238 10.82 0.38 14.38
CA PHE A 238 10.93 0.72 15.80
C PHE A 238 9.65 0.47 16.61
N GLY A 239 8.53 0.24 15.92
CA GLY A 239 7.23 0.17 16.56
C GLY A 239 6.06 0.28 15.59
N GLU A 240 4.90 0.54 16.16
CA GLU A 240 3.63 0.66 15.45
C GLU A 240 3.06 2.07 15.61
N VAL A 241 2.54 2.64 14.53
CA VAL A 241 1.91 3.96 14.51
C VAL A 241 0.40 3.77 14.44
N TRP A 242 -0.30 4.40 15.37
CA TRP A 242 -1.74 4.37 15.49
C TRP A 242 -2.33 5.74 15.21
N LYS A 243 -3.45 5.79 14.49
CA LYS A 243 -4.38 6.90 14.58
C LYS A 243 -5.06 6.80 15.93
N ALA A 244 -5.06 7.90 16.67
CA ALA A 244 -5.57 7.96 18.03
C ALA A 244 -6.35 9.26 18.28
N CYS A 245 -7.19 9.26 19.31
CA CYS A 245 -7.94 10.43 19.76
C CYS A 245 -7.34 10.92 21.07
N LEU A 246 -7.06 12.22 21.15
CA LEU A 246 -6.65 12.90 22.38
C LEU A 246 -7.52 14.15 22.55
N ARG A 247 -8.43 14.12 23.53
CA ARG A 247 -9.35 15.24 23.84
C ARG A 247 -10.13 15.73 22.61
N ASP A 248 -10.74 14.78 21.89
CA ASP A 248 -11.50 15.00 20.65
C ASP A 248 -10.69 15.45 19.42
N GLU A 249 -9.36 15.51 19.52
CA GLU A 249 -8.47 15.81 18.40
C GLU A 249 -7.76 14.54 17.88
N TRP A 250 -7.61 14.45 16.56
CA TRP A 250 -6.91 13.33 15.93
C TRP A 250 -5.40 13.51 16.04
N VAL A 251 -4.73 12.52 16.64
CA VAL A 251 -3.27 12.46 16.79
C VAL A 251 -2.72 11.15 16.23
N ALA A 252 -1.43 11.14 15.91
CA ALA A 252 -0.69 9.92 15.61
C ALA A 252 0.09 9.50 16.86
N ALA A 253 -0.09 8.26 17.30
CA ALA A 253 0.61 7.68 18.44
C ALA A 253 1.55 6.58 17.95
N LYS A 254 2.85 6.84 17.97
CA LYS A 254 3.89 5.83 17.70
C LYS A 254 4.23 5.12 19.00
N ILE A 255 3.97 3.82 19.05
CA ILE A 255 4.20 2.92 20.17
C ILE A 255 5.46 2.11 19.85
N PHE A 256 6.50 2.32 20.64
CA PHE A 256 7.78 1.65 20.43
C PHE A 256 7.82 0.29 21.11
N PHE A 257 8.54 -0.65 20.51
CA PHE A 257 8.90 -1.89 21.20
C PHE A 257 9.84 -1.58 22.37
N THR A 258 9.76 -2.33 23.46
CA THR A 258 10.63 -2.14 24.63
C THR A 258 12.12 -2.29 24.28
N SER A 259 12.45 -3.12 23.28
CA SER A 259 13.81 -3.25 22.75
C SER A 259 14.34 -1.98 22.04
N GLU A 260 13.45 -1.04 21.70
CA GLU A 260 13.76 0.17 20.92
C GLU A 260 13.70 1.44 21.79
N GLU A 261 13.93 1.31 23.10
CA GLU A 261 13.98 2.44 24.05
C GLU A 261 14.97 3.53 23.63
N ALA A 262 16.15 3.15 23.15
CA ALA A 262 17.15 4.10 22.67
C ALA A 262 16.64 4.92 21.47
N SER A 263 15.86 4.31 20.58
CA SER A 263 15.25 5.00 19.44
C SER A 263 14.11 5.93 19.88
N TRP A 264 13.27 5.50 20.84
CA TRP A 264 12.24 6.37 21.44
C TRP A 264 12.84 7.57 22.14
N ALA A 265 13.90 7.36 22.95
CA ALA A 265 14.58 8.41 23.69
C ALA A 265 15.21 9.43 22.72
N ARG A 266 15.95 8.96 21.71
CA ARG A 266 16.56 9.83 20.70
C ARG A 266 15.51 10.62 19.92
N GLU A 267 14.46 9.97 19.44
CA GLU A 267 13.42 10.65 18.67
C GLU A 267 12.69 11.70 19.51
N THR A 268 12.37 11.38 20.76
CA THR A 268 11.78 12.31 21.74
C THR A 268 12.69 13.50 22.02
N GLU A 269 13.99 13.24 22.22
CA GLU A 269 14.99 14.28 22.47
C GLU A 269 15.12 15.24 21.29
N ILE A 270 15.14 14.71 20.06
CA ILE A 270 15.16 15.54 18.86
C ILE A 270 13.90 16.39 18.81
N TYR A 271 12.71 15.80 18.94
CA TYR A 271 11.44 16.55 18.91
C TYR A 271 11.34 17.65 19.98
N LYS A 272 11.94 17.45 21.16
CA LYS A 272 12.00 18.43 22.25
C LYS A 272 13.08 19.52 22.06
N THR A 273 13.84 19.48 20.98
CA THR A 273 14.87 20.49 20.69
C THR A 273 14.25 21.88 20.56
N VAL A 274 14.86 22.85 21.23
CA VAL A 274 14.44 24.26 21.24
C VAL A 274 14.42 24.81 19.81
N LEU A 275 13.37 25.57 19.48
CA LEU A 275 13.12 26.15 18.14
C LEU A 275 13.05 25.11 16.99
N LEU A 276 12.85 23.82 17.27
CA LEU A 276 12.66 22.83 16.22
C LEU A 276 11.31 22.98 15.49
N ARG A 277 10.26 23.40 16.21
CA ARG A 277 8.90 23.53 15.66
C ARG A 277 8.91 24.43 14.42
N HIS A 278 8.41 23.90 13.31
CA HIS A 278 8.35 24.56 12.01
C HIS A 278 7.19 23.97 11.21
N GLU A 279 6.59 24.73 10.30
CA GLU A 279 5.44 24.27 9.52
C GLU A 279 5.74 22.96 8.76
N ASN A 280 6.93 22.80 8.19
CA ASN A 280 7.30 21.58 7.45
C ASN A 280 8.07 20.53 8.27
N ILE A 281 7.94 20.57 9.59
CA ILE A 281 8.39 19.53 10.52
C ILE A 281 7.15 19.00 11.24
N LEU A 282 7.03 17.68 11.38
CA LEU A 282 5.86 17.07 12.02
C LEU A 282 5.68 17.62 13.44
N GLY A 283 4.45 18.05 13.76
CA GLY A 283 4.14 18.64 15.05
C GLY A 283 4.25 17.61 16.17
N PHE A 284 5.17 17.84 17.10
CA PHE A 284 5.26 17.07 18.34
C PHE A 284 4.23 17.57 19.34
N VAL A 285 3.48 16.64 19.94
CA VAL A 285 2.52 16.92 21.00
C VAL A 285 3.11 16.54 22.35
N ALA A 286 3.49 15.26 22.50
CA ALA A 286 4.00 14.73 23.76
C ALA A 286 4.75 13.41 23.58
N SER A 287 5.50 13.02 24.60
CA SER A 287 6.06 11.68 24.77
C SER A 287 5.62 11.17 26.14
N ASP A 288 5.21 9.92 26.26
CA ASP A 288 4.80 9.37 27.55
C ASP A 288 5.14 7.87 27.66
N ILE A 289 5.17 7.36 28.87
CA ILE A 289 5.33 5.93 29.15
C ILE A 289 4.10 5.48 29.93
N ARG A 290 3.35 4.51 29.39
CA ARG A 290 2.17 3.95 30.07
C ARG A 290 2.26 2.43 30.20
N GLY A 291 1.83 1.90 31.33
CA GLY A 291 1.59 0.47 31.49
C GLY A 291 0.17 0.10 31.06
N ASN A 292 0.01 -0.99 30.32
CA ASN A 292 -1.32 -1.55 29.99
C ASN A 292 -1.70 -2.75 30.87
N GLY A 293 -0.94 -3.01 31.94
CA GLY A 293 -1.12 -4.14 32.85
C GLY A 293 -0.26 -5.38 32.50
N SER A 294 0.21 -5.51 31.26
CA SER A 294 1.06 -6.63 30.83
C SER A 294 2.48 -6.20 30.46
N TYR A 295 2.65 -5.00 29.90
CA TYR A 295 3.95 -4.45 29.55
C TYR A 295 3.90 -2.93 29.47
N THR A 296 5.10 -2.33 29.47
CA THR A 296 5.30 -0.89 29.33
C THR A 296 5.28 -0.49 27.86
N GLN A 297 4.48 0.53 27.53
CA GLN A 297 4.42 1.15 26.21
C GLN A 297 5.10 2.51 26.28
N MET A 298 6.07 2.74 25.39
CA MET A 298 6.68 4.05 25.18
C MET A 298 5.98 4.71 23.99
N LEU A 299 5.38 5.88 24.22
CA LEU A 299 4.57 6.61 23.26
C LEU A 299 5.30 7.87 22.81
N LEU A 300 5.16 8.15 21.52
CA LEU A 300 5.45 9.44 20.92
C LEU A 300 4.19 9.90 20.18
N ILE A 301 3.65 11.05 20.57
CA ILE A 301 2.38 11.58 20.12
C ILE A 301 2.65 12.81 19.26
N THR A 302 2.12 12.81 18.04
CA THR A 302 2.32 13.84 17.03
C THR A 302 1.01 14.21 16.35
N ASP A 303 1.02 15.29 15.57
CA ASP A 303 -0.11 15.66 14.73
C ASP A 303 -0.43 14.54 13.73
N TYR A 304 -1.73 14.25 13.55
CA TYR A 304 -2.17 13.30 12.53
C TYR A 304 -2.38 14.00 11.19
N HIS A 305 -1.86 13.41 10.12
CA HIS A 305 -2.07 13.87 8.75
C HIS A 305 -2.79 12.80 7.92
N GLN A 306 -4.03 13.11 7.54
CA GLN A 306 -4.95 12.18 6.88
C GLN A 306 -4.50 11.68 5.51
N LEU A 307 -3.68 12.47 4.79
CA LEU A 307 -3.15 12.06 3.48
C LEU A 307 -1.94 11.12 3.61
N GLY A 308 -1.52 10.80 4.84
CA GLY A 308 -0.47 9.83 5.11
C GLY A 308 0.91 10.29 4.65
N SER A 309 1.75 9.31 4.32
CA SER A 309 3.09 9.57 3.81
C SER A 309 3.06 10.03 2.35
N LEU A 310 4.08 10.77 1.94
CA LEU A 310 4.30 11.17 0.55
C LEU A 310 4.39 9.94 -0.35
N HIS A 311 4.97 8.85 0.14
CA HIS A 311 4.97 7.54 -0.54
C HIS A 311 3.55 7.05 -0.85
N ASP A 312 2.63 7.08 0.12
CA ASP A 312 1.25 6.63 -0.07
C ASP A 312 0.47 7.60 -0.95
N TYR A 313 0.69 8.91 -0.77
CA TYR A 313 0.06 9.96 -1.56
C TYR A 313 0.42 9.88 -3.05
N LEU A 314 1.70 9.67 -3.38
CA LEU A 314 2.19 9.62 -4.76
C LEU A 314 1.74 8.37 -5.52
N LYS A 315 1.40 7.28 -4.82
CA LYS A 315 0.83 6.07 -5.44
C LYS A 315 -0.54 6.29 -6.07
N VAL A 316 -1.36 7.13 -5.44
CA VAL A 316 -2.77 7.32 -5.82
C VAL A 316 -3.03 8.67 -6.49
N SER A 317 -2.10 9.61 -6.38
CA SER A 317 -2.26 10.97 -6.87
C SER A 317 -1.44 11.20 -8.14
N MET A 318 -2.01 11.96 -9.07
CA MET A 318 -1.28 12.65 -10.13
C MET A 318 -1.18 14.13 -9.75
N LEU A 319 -0.10 14.79 -10.17
CA LEU A 319 0.22 16.16 -9.80
C LEU A 319 0.23 17.04 -11.05
N ASP A 320 -0.25 18.26 -10.92
CA ASP A 320 0.14 19.33 -11.82
C ASP A 320 1.51 19.92 -11.39
N SER A 321 2.03 20.85 -12.18
CA SER A 321 3.33 21.47 -11.90
C SER A 321 3.33 22.24 -10.57
N LEU A 322 2.23 22.90 -10.21
CA LEU A 322 2.13 23.68 -8.98
C LEU A 322 2.14 22.76 -7.75
N ALA A 323 1.36 21.67 -7.75
CA ALA A 323 1.32 20.68 -6.69
C ALA A 323 2.66 19.96 -6.54
N MET A 324 3.32 19.60 -7.65
CA MET A 324 4.68 19.04 -7.63
C MET A 324 5.65 19.97 -6.91
N VAL A 325 5.69 21.25 -7.31
CA VAL A 325 6.62 22.22 -6.72
C VAL A 325 6.23 22.53 -5.28
N ARG A 326 4.94 22.59 -4.93
CA ARG A 326 4.48 22.81 -3.54
C ARG A 326 4.94 21.71 -2.61
N LEU A 327 4.80 20.43 -3.00
CA LEU A 327 5.29 19.29 -2.21
C LEU A 327 6.82 19.32 -2.05
N ALA A 328 7.54 19.57 -3.15
CA ALA A 328 9.00 19.64 -3.16
C ALA A 328 9.54 20.82 -2.32
N HIS A 329 8.96 22.01 -2.50
CA HIS A 329 9.37 23.24 -1.84
C HIS A 329 9.13 23.16 -0.33
N SER A 330 7.94 22.74 0.10
CA SER A 330 7.62 22.57 1.52
C SER A 330 8.53 21.53 2.20
N ALA A 331 8.81 20.40 1.55
CA ALA A 331 9.77 19.43 2.09
C ALA A 331 11.20 20.02 2.18
N ALA A 332 11.63 20.80 1.18
CA ALA A 332 12.92 21.50 1.21
C ALA A 332 13.00 22.57 2.31
N CYS A 333 11.89 23.25 2.62
CA CYS A 333 11.78 24.17 3.75
C CYS A 333 12.03 23.45 5.08
N GLY A 334 11.40 22.30 5.29
CA GLY A 334 11.62 21.46 6.48
C GLY A 334 13.08 21.02 6.59
N LEU A 335 13.66 20.51 5.51
CA LEU A 335 15.04 20.03 5.52
C LEU A 335 16.04 21.18 5.76
N SER A 336 15.80 22.33 5.13
CA SER A 336 16.60 23.54 5.36
C SER A 336 16.52 24.02 6.80
N HIS A 337 15.36 23.92 7.45
CA HIS A 337 15.17 24.27 8.86
C HIS A 337 15.92 23.31 9.78
N LEU A 338 15.89 21.99 9.50
CA LEU A 338 16.67 21.00 10.25
C LEU A 338 18.17 21.30 10.18
N HIS A 339 18.68 21.52 8.96
CA HIS A 339 20.11 21.75 8.69
C HIS A 339 20.63 23.09 9.20
N ALA A 340 19.76 24.07 9.42
CA ALA A 340 20.14 25.38 9.91
C ALA A 340 20.45 25.36 11.42
N GLU A 341 21.53 26.04 11.79
CA GLU A 341 21.80 26.41 13.18
C GLU A 341 21.17 27.77 13.46
N VAL A 342 20.59 27.93 14.64
CA VAL A 342 20.12 29.23 15.15
C VAL A 342 20.94 29.55 16.39
N SER A 343 21.82 30.54 16.31
CA SER A 343 22.63 30.97 17.45
C SER A 343 21.81 31.76 18.47
N GLY A 344 22.16 31.68 19.75
CA GLY A 344 21.52 32.43 20.84
C GLY A 344 21.45 31.64 22.15
N LYS A 345 20.99 32.29 23.23
CA LYS A 345 20.81 31.64 24.55
C LYS A 345 19.87 30.44 24.52
N GLN A 346 18.90 30.47 23.60
CA GLN A 346 17.97 29.37 23.29
C GLN A 346 18.16 28.96 21.83
N GLY A 347 19.41 28.72 21.44
CA GLY A 347 19.75 28.35 20.08
C GLY A 347 19.23 26.97 19.66
N LYS A 348 19.08 26.78 18.36
CA LYS A 348 18.78 25.47 17.75
C LYS A 348 20.08 24.90 17.17
N PRO A 349 20.52 23.70 17.60
CA PRO A 349 21.65 23.03 16.94
C PRO A 349 21.25 22.63 15.51
N ALA A 350 22.23 22.55 14.63
CA ALA A 350 21.99 21.98 13.31
C ALA A 350 21.78 20.45 13.42
N ILE A 351 20.81 19.93 12.68
CA ILE A 351 20.36 18.53 12.75
C ILE A 351 20.45 17.90 11.36
N ALA A 352 21.01 16.70 11.26
CA ALA A 352 20.95 15.87 10.06
C ALA A 352 20.01 14.69 10.31
N HIS A 353 19.15 14.38 9.35
CA HIS A 353 18.05 13.42 9.50
C HIS A 353 18.49 11.96 9.35
N ARG A 354 19.38 11.68 8.40
CA ARG A 354 19.99 10.37 8.10
C ARG A 354 19.06 9.26 7.58
N ASP A 355 17.74 9.48 7.55
CA ASP A 355 16.77 8.56 6.91
C ASP A 355 15.69 9.27 6.09
N ILE A 356 16.08 10.27 5.29
CA ILE A 356 15.16 10.97 4.38
C ILE A 356 14.67 10.01 3.30
N LYS A 357 13.35 9.85 3.20
CA LYS A 357 12.65 9.04 2.18
C LYS A 357 11.19 9.46 2.11
N SER A 358 10.50 9.13 1.02
CA SER A 358 9.09 9.48 0.82
C SER A 358 8.14 8.92 1.90
N ARG A 359 8.50 7.83 2.58
CA ARG A 359 7.74 7.30 3.72
C ARG A 359 7.84 8.12 5.02
N ASN A 360 8.91 8.89 5.16
CA ASN A 360 9.19 9.71 6.36
C ASN A 360 8.86 11.20 6.13
N ILE A 361 8.11 11.50 5.06
CA ILE A 361 7.57 12.82 4.78
C ILE A 361 6.07 12.66 4.69
N LEU A 362 5.31 13.43 5.47
CA LEU A 362 3.86 13.38 5.49
C LEU A 362 3.26 14.49 4.64
N VAL A 363 2.12 14.22 4.00
CA VAL A 363 1.39 15.22 3.21
C VAL A 363 0.24 15.79 4.06
N LYS A 364 0.18 17.11 4.14
CA LYS A 364 -0.85 17.85 4.86
C LYS A 364 -2.05 18.14 3.96
N LYS A 365 -3.18 18.46 4.60
CA LYS A 365 -4.45 18.78 3.91
C LYS A 365 -4.34 19.94 2.91
N ASP A 366 -3.42 20.89 3.13
CA ASP A 366 -3.16 22.03 2.25
C ASP A 366 -2.24 21.70 1.06
N GLY A 367 -1.80 20.44 0.93
CA GLY A 367 -0.88 19.98 -0.11
C GLY A 367 0.59 20.34 0.15
N THR A 368 0.94 20.72 1.38
CA THR A 368 2.34 20.89 1.81
C THR A 368 2.85 19.64 2.56
N CYS A 369 4.16 19.55 2.76
CA CYS A 369 4.81 18.42 3.41
C CYS A 369 5.25 18.75 4.85
N ALA A 370 5.40 17.71 5.67
CA ALA A 370 6.09 17.75 6.96
C ALA A 370 7.05 16.56 7.12
N ILE A 371 8.31 16.81 7.49
CA ILE A 371 9.31 15.75 7.75
C ILE A 371 9.05 15.11 9.12
N ALA A 372 9.13 13.79 9.18
CA ALA A 372 8.86 12.96 10.35
C ALA A 372 9.95 11.89 10.56
N ASP A 373 9.88 11.18 11.69
CA ASP A 373 10.75 10.02 12.04
C ASP A 373 12.23 10.39 12.26
N PHE A 374 12.50 11.02 13.41
CA PHE A 374 13.83 11.49 13.80
C PHE A 374 14.64 10.46 14.61
N GLY A 375 14.24 9.18 14.64
CA GLY A 375 14.90 8.15 15.45
C GLY A 375 16.37 7.89 15.11
N LEU A 376 16.83 8.34 13.93
CA LEU A 376 18.22 8.25 13.47
C LEU A 376 18.92 9.60 13.32
N ALA A 377 18.24 10.69 13.64
CA ALA A 377 18.78 12.04 13.47
C ALA A 377 19.93 12.30 14.46
N VAL A 378 20.84 13.20 14.09
CA VAL A 378 21.98 13.60 14.93
C VAL A 378 22.09 15.11 15.01
N LYS A 379 22.52 15.58 16.18
CA LYS A 379 22.74 17.00 16.48
C LYS A 379 24.22 17.34 16.42
N TYR A 380 24.51 18.53 15.91
CA TYR A 380 25.82 19.14 15.99
C TYR A 380 25.84 20.24 17.05
N GLN A 381 26.77 20.14 17.99
CA GLN A 381 27.01 21.13 19.03
C GLN A 381 28.21 21.98 18.64
N SER A 382 27.95 23.15 18.06
CA SER A 382 28.98 24.05 17.52
C SER A 382 29.99 24.53 18.58
N TRP A 383 29.56 24.70 19.84
CA TRP A 383 30.39 25.22 20.93
C TRP A 383 31.45 24.22 21.43
N SER A 384 31.16 22.92 21.39
CA SER A 384 32.10 21.84 21.76
C SER A 384 32.72 21.15 20.54
N ASN A 385 32.27 21.50 19.33
CA ASN A 385 32.53 20.76 18.10
C ASN A 385 32.21 19.26 18.22
N GLU A 386 31.20 18.93 19.03
CA GLU A 386 30.78 17.56 19.29
C GLU A 386 29.60 17.18 18.40
N LEU A 387 29.57 15.89 18.07
CA LEU A 387 28.56 15.27 17.26
C LEU A 387 28.01 14.07 18.01
N ASP A 388 26.72 14.08 18.29
CA ASP A 388 26.04 12.96 18.96
C ASP A 388 25.79 11.81 17.97
N LEU A 389 26.87 11.19 17.52
CA LEU A 389 26.85 9.98 16.69
C LEU A 389 26.92 8.73 17.57
N GLY A 390 26.07 7.76 17.26
CA GLY A 390 26.31 6.37 17.69
C GLY A 390 27.45 5.72 16.91
N MET A 391 27.93 4.57 17.40
CA MET A 391 29.08 3.84 16.82
C MET A 391 28.90 3.44 15.34
N ASN A 392 27.65 3.28 14.87
CA ASN A 392 27.35 2.85 13.50
C ASN A 392 26.95 4.02 12.59
N THR A 393 27.71 4.20 11.51
CA THR A 393 27.47 5.24 10.49
C THR A 393 26.46 4.79 9.43
N ARG A 394 26.45 3.49 9.08
CA ARG A 394 25.55 2.85 8.10
C ARG A 394 24.15 2.59 8.65
N VAL A 395 23.43 3.66 8.95
CA VAL A 395 22.02 3.60 9.37
C VAL A 395 21.11 4.23 8.32
N GLY A 396 19.82 3.94 8.42
CA GLY A 396 18.80 4.42 7.48
C GLY A 396 18.42 3.39 6.44
N THR A 397 17.64 3.82 5.46
CA THR A 397 17.07 2.96 4.43
C THR A 397 18.05 2.81 3.28
N ARG A 398 18.56 1.58 3.06
CA ARG A 398 19.61 1.26 2.08
C ARG A 398 19.38 1.86 0.69
N ARG A 399 18.14 1.80 0.18
CA ARG A 399 17.75 2.35 -1.14
C ARG A 399 18.04 3.85 -1.31
N TYR A 400 18.04 4.60 -0.20
CA TYR A 400 18.25 6.05 -0.20
C TYR A 400 19.67 6.44 0.25
N MET A 401 20.51 5.47 0.64
CA MET A 401 21.84 5.77 1.14
C MET A 401 22.74 6.36 0.04
N PRO A 402 23.47 7.45 0.35
CA PRO A 402 24.44 8.02 -0.59
C PRO A 402 25.70 7.15 -0.70
N PRO A 403 26.52 7.37 -1.75
CA PRO A 403 27.72 6.58 -1.99
C PRO A 403 28.68 6.52 -0.80
N GLU A 404 28.94 7.64 -0.12
CA GLU A 404 29.89 7.71 1.00
C GLU A 404 29.44 6.95 2.25
N ILE A 405 28.14 6.67 2.39
CA ILE A 405 27.60 5.81 3.44
C ILE A 405 27.66 4.34 3.01
N LEU A 406 27.42 4.06 1.73
CA LEU A 406 27.49 2.70 1.18
C LEU A 406 28.92 2.16 1.17
N ASP A 407 29.89 3.01 0.84
CA ASP A 407 31.33 2.68 0.80
C ASP A 407 32.07 2.96 2.10
N GLU A 408 31.38 3.49 3.12
CA GLU A 408 31.97 3.77 4.44
C GLU A 408 33.13 4.79 4.39
N THR A 409 33.07 5.72 3.42
CA THR A 409 34.08 6.78 3.21
C THR A 409 33.68 8.12 3.81
N ILE A 410 32.52 8.20 4.47
CA ILE A 410 32.09 9.42 5.15
C ILE A 410 33.06 9.79 6.28
N ASP A 411 33.47 11.06 6.31
CA ASP A 411 34.22 11.61 7.45
C ASP A 411 33.24 11.92 8.60
N THR A 412 33.26 11.07 9.62
CA THR A 412 32.38 11.19 10.79
C THR A 412 32.75 12.34 11.71
N SER A 413 33.93 12.94 11.55
CA SER A 413 34.33 14.14 12.29
C SER A 413 33.64 15.40 11.76
N GLN A 414 33.11 15.35 10.54
CA GLN A 414 32.54 16.51 9.85
C GLN A 414 31.02 16.39 9.72
N PHE A 415 30.30 17.23 10.46
CA PHE A 415 28.84 17.23 10.42
C PHE A 415 28.24 17.53 9.04
N GLU A 416 28.91 18.37 8.23
CA GLU A 416 28.47 18.72 6.89
C GLU A 416 28.35 17.50 5.95
N GLY A 417 29.11 16.43 6.19
CA GLY A 417 28.95 15.16 5.48
C GLY A 417 27.54 14.58 5.61
N PHE A 418 26.96 14.64 6.81
CA PHE A 418 25.61 14.14 7.07
C PHE A 418 24.52 15.01 6.43
N LYS A 419 24.70 16.33 6.39
CA LYS A 419 23.79 17.22 5.65
C LYS A 419 23.81 16.90 4.15
N ARG A 420 25.00 16.67 3.58
CA ARG A 420 25.15 16.30 2.17
C ARG A 420 24.59 14.91 1.86
N ALA A 421 24.62 13.99 2.82
CA ALA A 421 23.96 12.69 2.73
C ALA A 421 22.42 12.82 2.66
N ASP A 422 21.84 13.69 3.50
CA ASP A 422 20.41 14.00 3.42
C ASP A 422 20.02 14.58 2.05
N MET A 423 20.86 15.45 1.48
CA MET A 423 20.59 16.07 0.18
C MET A 423 20.57 15.08 -0.98
N TYR A 424 21.43 14.06 -0.96
CA TYR A 424 21.35 12.94 -1.90
C TYR A 424 20.02 12.20 -1.77
N SER A 425 19.65 11.85 -0.54
CA SER A 425 18.41 11.13 -0.24
C SER A 425 17.17 11.95 -0.66
N PHE A 426 17.21 13.26 -0.42
CA PHE A 426 16.16 14.20 -0.82
C PHE A 426 16.02 14.31 -2.34
N ALA A 427 17.13 14.27 -3.09
CA ALA A 427 17.09 14.25 -4.55
C ALA A 427 16.32 13.05 -5.11
N LEU A 428 16.44 11.89 -4.46
CA LEU A 428 15.68 10.70 -4.82
C LEU A 428 14.17 10.89 -4.54
N VAL A 429 13.81 11.56 -3.44
CA VAL A 429 12.41 11.93 -3.16
C VAL A 429 11.88 12.92 -4.19
N LEU A 430 12.66 13.92 -4.60
CA LEU A 430 12.27 14.85 -5.67
C LEU A 430 11.98 14.10 -6.98
N TRP A 431 12.73 13.03 -7.28
CA TRP A 431 12.48 12.18 -8.44
C TRP A 431 11.15 11.43 -8.32
N GLU A 432 10.82 10.90 -7.14
CA GLU A 432 9.52 10.28 -6.89
C GLU A 432 8.36 11.26 -7.10
N ILE A 433 8.49 12.50 -6.62
CA ILE A 433 7.48 13.57 -6.82
C ILE A 433 7.35 13.90 -8.32
N ALA A 434 8.48 14.15 -9.00
CA ALA A 434 8.51 14.60 -10.39
C ALA A 434 7.85 13.61 -11.35
N ARG A 435 8.02 12.29 -11.13
CA ARG A 435 7.34 11.23 -11.92
C ARG A 435 5.83 11.29 -11.89
N ARG A 436 5.26 11.84 -10.83
CA ARG A 436 3.80 11.97 -10.70
C ARG A 436 3.27 13.28 -11.28
N CYS A 437 4.15 14.16 -11.76
CA CYS A 437 3.75 15.36 -12.48
C CYS A 437 3.29 15.01 -13.90
N ILE A 438 2.15 15.57 -14.31
CA ILE A 438 1.65 15.46 -15.67
C ILE A 438 2.40 16.46 -16.55
N VAL A 439 3.02 15.97 -17.62
CA VAL A 439 3.79 16.78 -18.57
C VAL A 439 3.29 16.49 -19.98
N GLY A 440 2.60 17.46 -20.59
CA GLY A 440 2.03 17.29 -21.94
C GLY A 440 1.04 16.13 -22.03
N GLY A 441 0.24 15.90 -20.97
CA GLY A 441 -0.74 14.81 -20.90
C GLY A 441 -0.16 13.43 -20.54
N ILE A 442 1.15 13.33 -20.31
CA ILE A 442 1.84 12.08 -19.97
C ILE A 442 2.25 12.12 -18.49
N THR A 443 2.16 10.99 -17.80
CA THR A 443 2.65 10.81 -16.42
C THR A 443 3.17 9.39 -16.24
N GLU A 444 4.21 9.20 -15.44
CA GLU A 444 4.72 7.87 -15.12
C GLU A 444 4.08 7.27 -13.89
N GLU A 445 3.91 5.94 -13.86
CA GLU A 445 3.53 5.25 -12.63
C GLU A 445 4.50 5.52 -11.49
N TYR A 446 3.96 5.53 -10.26
CA TYR A 446 4.74 5.62 -9.05
C TYR A 446 5.72 4.45 -8.96
N GLN A 447 6.98 4.77 -8.74
CA GLN A 447 8.05 3.79 -8.56
C GLN A 447 9.01 4.30 -7.49
N LEU A 448 9.61 3.37 -6.74
CA LEU A 448 10.71 3.70 -5.86
C LEU A 448 11.98 4.01 -6.66
N PRO A 449 12.90 4.84 -6.13
CA PRO A 449 14.19 5.07 -6.78
C PRO A 449 14.91 3.74 -7.03
N PHE A 450 15.54 3.59 -8.20
CA PHE A 450 16.23 2.35 -8.61
C PHE A 450 15.34 1.11 -8.79
N TYR A 451 14.00 1.23 -8.87
CA TYR A 451 13.09 0.08 -9.02
C TYR A 451 13.44 -0.90 -10.16
N ASN A 452 14.10 -0.42 -11.21
CA ASN A 452 14.44 -1.16 -12.41
C ASN A 452 15.82 -1.85 -12.38
N CYS A 453 16.64 -1.60 -11.36
CA CYS A 453 18.00 -2.14 -11.28
C CYS A 453 18.34 -2.84 -9.96
N ILE A 454 17.46 -2.80 -8.95
CA ILE A 454 17.65 -3.49 -7.68
C ILE A 454 16.35 -4.15 -7.20
N PRO A 455 16.43 -5.25 -6.41
CA PRO A 455 15.27 -5.89 -5.82
C PRO A 455 14.53 -4.96 -4.84
N SER A 456 13.28 -5.30 -4.48
CA SER A 456 12.44 -4.45 -3.62
C SER A 456 13.07 -4.16 -2.25
N ASN A 457 13.74 -5.16 -1.65
CA ASN A 457 14.48 -5.03 -0.40
C ASN A 457 15.99 -5.26 -0.64
N PRO A 458 16.74 -4.23 -1.08
CA PRO A 458 18.12 -4.40 -1.49
C PRO A 458 19.06 -4.65 -0.29
N SER A 459 20.10 -5.45 -0.53
CA SER A 459 21.26 -5.55 0.37
C SER A 459 22.13 -4.29 0.28
N PHE A 460 23.14 -4.20 1.15
CA PHE A 460 24.14 -3.14 1.06
C PHE A 460 24.98 -3.28 -0.20
N GLU A 461 25.30 -4.52 -0.59
CA GLU A 461 26.10 -4.88 -1.74
C GLU A 461 25.38 -4.52 -3.04
N ASP A 462 24.06 -4.77 -3.13
CA ASP A 462 23.25 -4.37 -4.30
C ASP A 462 23.33 -2.85 -4.52
N MET A 463 23.11 -2.08 -3.45
CA MET A 463 23.14 -0.62 -3.49
C MET A 463 24.54 -0.11 -3.82
N LYS A 464 25.56 -0.65 -3.18
CA LYS A 464 26.97 -0.29 -3.41
C LYS A 464 27.36 -0.53 -4.86
N LYS A 465 27.00 -1.69 -5.42
CA LYS A 465 27.26 -1.99 -6.84
C LYS A 465 26.63 -0.92 -7.73
N VAL A 466 25.34 -0.65 -7.57
CA VAL A 466 24.60 0.26 -8.46
C VAL A 466 25.02 1.72 -8.29
N VAL A 467 25.16 2.19 -7.05
CA VAL A 467 25.34 3.62 -6.72
C VAL A 467 26.81 4.03 -6.71
N CYS A 468 27.71 3.15 -6.25
CA CYS A 468 29.13 3.47 -6.07
C CYS A 468 29.98 2.99 -7.25
N VAL A 469 29.79 1.73 -7.68
CA VAL A 469 30.61 1.11 -8.74
C VAL A 469 30.10 1.53 -10.11
N ASP A 470 28.84 1.24 -10.40
CA ASP A 470 28.22 1.52 -11.69
C ASP A 470 27.80 3.01 -11.81
N GLN A 471 27.84 3.76 -10.69
CA GLN A 471 27.49 5.18 -10.57
C GLN A 471 26.13 5.56 -11.19
N MET A 472 25.19 4.61 -11.19
CA MET A 472 23.88 4.82 -11.76
C MET A 472 23.02 5.73 -10.87
N ARG A 473 22.07 6.41 -11.50
CA ARG A 473 21.04 7.23 -10.85
C ARG A 473 19.69 6.91 -11.50
N PRO A 474 18.56 7.21 -10.83
CA PRO A 474 17.24 7.07 -11.44
C PRO A 474 17.17 7.83 -12.76
N ALA A 475 16.67 7.16 -13.81
CA ALA A 475 16.60 7.75 -15.15
C ALA A 475 15.66 8.96 -15.17
N ILE A 476 16.07 10.01 -15.89
CA ILE A 476 15.26 11.20 -16.13
C ILE A 476 14.53 11.01 -17.47
N PRO A 477 13.18 10.91 -17.46
CA PRO A 477 12.37 10.72 -18.67
C PRO A 477 12.58 11.83 -19.70
N LEU A 478 12.75 11.45 -20.97
CA LEU A 478 13.04 12.42 -22.04
C LEU A 478 11.97 13.48 -22.20
N HIS A 479 10.69 13.14 -21.97
CA HIS A 479 9.60 14.08 -22.16
C HIS A 479 9.55 15.19 -21.10
N TRP A 480 10.27 15.05 -19.98
CA TRP A 480 10.42 16.14 -19.00
C TRP A 480 11.10 17.36 -19.62
N SER A 481 11.92 17.18 -20.66
CA SER A 481 12.50 18.28 -21.44
C SER A 481 11.46 19.19 -22.11
N LYS A 482 10.20 18.74 -22.27
CA LYS A 482 9.13 19.55 -22.87
C LYS A 482 8.56 20.60 -21.91
N CYS A 483 8.89 20.55 -20.62
CA CYS A 483 8.40 21.48 -19.61
C CYS A 483 9.57 22.16 -18.90
N GLU A 484 9.62 23.49 -18.94
CA GLU A 484 10.66 24.30 -18.29
C GLU A 484 10.79 23.98 -16.79
N TYR A 485 9.65 23.84 -16.08
CA TYR A 485 9.66 23.56 -14.65
C TYR A 485 10.27 22.20 -14.32
N MET A 486 10.04 21.20 -15.18
CA MET A 486 10.61 19.87 -15.05
C MET A 486 12.09 19.85 -15.36
N GLN A 487 12.58 20.68 -16.29
CA GLN A 487 14.01 20.85 -16.53
C GLN A 487 14.71 21.43 -15.29
N ILE A 488 14.10 22.41 -14.62
CA ILE A 488 14.64 22.99 -13.38
C ILE A 488 14.66 21.93 -12.27
N MET A 489 13.57 21.17 -12.10
CA MET A 489 13.49 20.08 -11.14
C MET A 489 14.56 19.01 -11.42
N ALA A 490 14.72 18.59 -12.69
CA ALA A 490 15.74 17.66 -13.14
C ALA A 490 17.15 18.12 -12.79
N LYS A 491 17.46 19.41 -13.05
CA LYS A 491 18.74 20.00 -12.69
C LYS A 491 18.99 19.98 -11.18
N VAL A 492 17.98 20.34 -10.37
CA VAL A 492 18.08 20.30 -8.90
C VAL A 492 18.39 18.88 -8.42
N MET A 493 17.73 17.86 -8.96
CA MET A 493 18.00 16.45 -8.64
C MET A 493 19.43 16.06 -9.02
N GLN A 494 19.84 16.38 -10.26
CA GLN A 494 21.16 16.06 -10.78
C GLN A 494 22.29 16.68 -9.99
N GLU A 495 22.12 17.93 -9.55
CA GLU A 495 23.08 18.62 -8.72
C GLU A 495 23.07 18.12 -7.27
N SER A 496 21.95 17.59 -6.77
CA SER A 496 21.80 17.13 -5.38
C SER A 496 22.25 15.68 -5.16
N TRP A 497 22.25 14.80 -6.18
CA TRP A 497 22.69 13.40 -6.06
C TRP A 497 24.07 13.11 -6.65
N LYS A 498 24.91 14.14 -6.83
CA LYS A 498 26.29 13.98 -7.33
C LYS A 498 27.08 12.99 -6.50
N GLN A 499 27.98 12.25 -7.15
CA GLN A 499 28.84 11.26 -6.49
C GLN A 499 29.66 11.91 -5.36
N ASN A 500 30.39 12.99 -5.68
CA ASN A 500 31.08 13.80 -4.69
C ASN A 500 30.07 14.57 -3.81
N SER A 501 30.06 14.28 -2.51
CA SER A 501 29.18 14.93 -1.53
C SER A 501 29.40 16.44 -1.46
N GLY A 502 30.64 16.92 -1.62
CA GLY A 502 30.98 18.33 -1.59
C GLY A 502 30.44 19.16 -2.75
N ALA A 503 30.05 18.51 -3.85
CA ALA A 503 29.47 19.17 -5.02
C ALA A 503 27.95 19.27 -4.97
N ARG A 504 27.30 18.70 -3.93
CA ARG A 504 25.84 18.66 -3.80
C ARG A 504 25.28 20.02 -3.36
N LEU A 505 24.08 20.32 -3.81
CA LEU A 505 23.35 21.52 -3.36
C LEU A 505 23.05 21.44 -1.86
N LEU A 506 23.08 22.59 -1.19
CA LEU A 506 22.58 22.73 0.18
C LEU A 506 21.05 22.85 0.19
N ALA A 507 20.41 22.42 1.27
CA ALA A 507 18.95 22.50 1.43
C ALA A 507 18.41 23.93 1.24
N LEU A 508 19.12 24.95 1.76
CA LEU A 508 18.75 26.35 1.59
C LEU A 508 18.79 26.79 0.11
N ARG A 509 19.73 26.28 -0.68
CA ARG A 509 19.82 26.58 -2.12
C ARG A 509 18.65 25.94 -2.86
N VAL A 510 18.33 24.69 -2.57
CA VAL A 510 17.17 23.98 -3.14
C VAL A 510 15.86 24.68 -2.78
N LYS A 511 15.68 25.05 -1.51
CA LYS A 511 14.53 25.86 -1.03
C LYS A 511 14.35 27.13 -1.87
N LYS A 512 15.41 27.93 -2.04
CA LYS A 512 15.34 29.19 -2.81
C LYS A 512 14.98 28.95 -4.28
N THR A 513 15.58 27.94 -4.92
CA THR A 513 15.27 27.59 -6.31
C THR A 513 13.80 27.18 -6.46
N LEU A 514 13.29 26.31 -5.58
CA LEU A 514 11.91 25.83 -5.64
C LEU A 514 10.90 26.93 -5.28
N SER A 515 11.22 27.83 -4.36
CA SER A 515 10.40 29.02 -4.07
C SER A 515 10.26 29.93 -5.29
N SER A 516 11.38 30.19 -5.98
CA SER A 516 11.34 30.98 -7.23
C SER A 516 10.51 30.29 -8.30
N LEU A 517 10.62 28.97 -8.42
CA LEU A 517 9.86 28.18 -9.37
C LEU A 517 8.35 28.20 -9.05
N GLU A 518 7.99 28.08 -7.77
CA GLU A 518 6.59 28.15 -7.33
C GLU A 518 5.97 29.51 -7.69
N ASN A 519 6.70 30.59 -7.46
CA ASN A 519 6.26 31.95 -7.79
C ASN A 519 6.11 32.14 -9.31
N GLN A 520 7.04 31.60 -10.10
CA GLN A 520 6.96 31.64 -11.57
C GLN A 520 5.72 30.91 -12.10
N ILE A 521 5.40 29.73 -11.55
CA ILE A 521 4.22 28.95 -11.93
C ILE A 521 2.94 29.73 -11.61
N ARG A 522 2.81 30.25 -10.38
CA ARG A 522 1.63 31.03 -9.96
C ARG A 522 1.40 32.26 -10.82
N GLN A 523 2.48 32.96 -11.19
CA GLN A 523 2.40 34.13 -12.08
C GLN A 523 2.00 33.76 -13.51
N ASN A 524 2.34 32.55 -13.99
CA ASN A 524 1.93 32.07 -15.31
C ASN A 524 0.44 31.71 -15.32
N GLU A 525 -0.04 31.00 -14.31
CA GLU A 525 -1.47 30.66 -14.17
C GLU A 525 -2.36 31.91 -14.12
N MET A 526 -2.00 32.92 -13.32
CA MET A 526 -2.77 34.18 -13.25
C MET A 526 -2.80 34.94 -14.59
N ARG A 527 -1.74 34.85 -15.41
CA ARG A 527 -1.70 35.48 -16.73
C ARG A 527 -2.58 34.75 -17.75
N ASP A 528 -2.68 33.44 -17.65
CA ASP A 528 -3.51 32.64 -18.55
C ASP A 528 -5.00 32.77 -18.20
N ASP A 529 -5.34 32.93 -16.91
CA ASP A 529 -6.69 33.26 -16.46
C ASP A 529 -7.15 34.64 -16.97
N ASP A 530 -6.32 35.69 -16.84
CA ASP A 530 -6.65 37.04 -17.33
C ASP A 530 -6.83 37.08 -18.86
N LYS A 531 -6.02 36.32 -19.61
CA LYS A 531 -6.23 36.15 -21.06
C LYS A 531 -7.53 35.42 -21.38
N SER A 532 -7.87 34.39 -20.62
CA SER A 532 -9.11 33.62 -20.81
C SER A 532 -10.34 34.47 -20.54
N LEU A 533 -10.30 35.35 -19.53
CA LEU A 533 -11.38 36.32 -19.28
C LEU A 533 -11.50 37.37 -20.39
N LYS A 534 -10.40 37.81 -21.01
CA LYS A 534 -10.41 38.79 -22.11
C LYS A 534 -10.88 38.25 -23.45
N ILE A 535 -10.93 36.92 -23.63
CA ILE A 535 -11.42 36.27 -24.86
C ILE A 535 -12.95 36.03 -24.78
N VAL A 536 -13.54 36.14 -23.59
CA VAL A 536 -14.98 35.90 -23.34
C VAL A 536 -15.80 37.21 -23.30
N VAL A 537 -15.14 38.37 -23.46
CA VAL A 537 -15.77 39.70 -23.64
C VAL A 537 -15.57 40.15 -25.07
#